data_AF-A0A9N9PAA0-F1
#
_entry.id   AF-A0A9N9PAA0-F1
#
_cell.length_a   1.000
_cell.length_b   1.000
_cell.length_c   1.000
_cell.angle_alpha   90.00
_cell.angle_beta   90.00
_cell.angle_gamma   90.00
#
_symmetry.space_group_name_H-M   'P 1'
#
loop_
_entity.id
_entity.type
_entity.pdbx_description
1 polymer ?
#
loop_
_entity_poly.entity_id
_entity_poly.type
_entity_poly.pdbx_seq_one_letter_code
_entity_poly.pdbx_strand_id
1 'polypeptide(L)'
;ESYNLANEINARAKTKYDTKNKLHEKKLLKLWELLMPDEVLQNRYGEQWTKIGFQGKDPSTDFRGMGMLALDDLVYYAKNHPKSARHALSCSYHPIS
;
A
#
# COMPACT_ATOMS: atom_id res chain seq x y z
N GLU A 1 11.18 24.40 -19.10
CA GLU A 1 11.49 23.12 -18.42
C GLU A 1 10.77 23.01 -17.07
N SER A 2 9.43 23.18 -17.02
CA SER A 2 8.83 23.61 -15.74
C SER A 2 7.94 22.60 -14.99
N TYR A 3 7.72 21.37 -15.47
CA TYR A 3 6.82 20.43 -14.75
C TYR A 3 7.17 18.94 -14.90
N ASN A 4 8.42 18.57 -15.20
CA ASN A 4 8.79 17.17 -15.43
C ASN A 4 8.44 16.26 -14.24
N LEU A 5 8.78 16.68 -13.02
CA LEU A 5 8.46 15.93 -11.81
C LEU A 5 6.95 15.78 -11.58
N ALA A 6 6.18 16.87 -11.76
CA ALA A 6 4.73 16.82 -11.61
C ALA A 6 4.09 15.88 -12.65
N ASN A 7 4.62 15.86 -13.87
CA ASN A 7 4.18 14.95 -14.93
C ASN A 7 4.50 13.49 -14.58
N GLU A 8 5.68 13.21 -14.05
CA GLU A 8 6.08 11.86 -13.60
C GLU A 8 5.19 11.36 -12.44
N ILE A 9 4.95 12.20 -11.43
CA ILE A 9 4.05 11.89 -10.31
C ILE A 9 2.64 11.61 -10.82
N ASN A 10 2.11 12.48 -11.69
CA ASN A 10 0.77 12.31 -12.27
C ASN A 10 0.66 11.07 -13.15
N ALA A 11 1.71 10.74 -13.92
CA ALA A 11 1.75 9.52 -14.72
C ALA A 11 1.75 8.27 -13.81
N ARG A 12 2.48 8.32 -12.69
CA ARG A 12 2.51 7.24 -11.71
C ARG A 12 1.17 7.07 -11.00
N ALA A 13 0.52 8.16 -10.61
CA ALA A 13 -0.81 8.15 -10.01
C ALA A 13 -1.86 7.56 -10.94
N LYS A 14 -1.77 7.83 -12.25
CA LYS A 14 -2.65 7.28 -13.29
C LYS A 14 -2.34 5.82 -13.65
N THR A 15 -1.18 5.29 -13.26
CA THR A 15 -0.83 3.89 -13.51
C THR A 15 -1.65 3.00 -12.60
N LYS A 16 -2.57 2.22 -13.18
CA LYS A 16 -3.41 1.28 -12.43
C LYS A 16 -2.56 0.13 -11.87
N TYR A 17 -2.95 -0.35 -10.69
CA TYR A 17 -2.46 -1.62 -10.20
C TYR A 17 -2.86 -2.75 -11.18
N ASP A 18 -1.97 -3.72 -11.37
CA ASP A 18 -2.16 -4.83 -12.30
C ASP A 18 -1.73 -6.13 -11.61
N THR A 19 -2.69 -7.02 -11.38
CA THR A 19 -2.48 -8.32 -10.71
C THR A 19 -1.62 -9.27 -11.52
N LYS A 20 -1.48 -9.05 -12.84
CA LYS A 20 -0.58 -9.84 -13.71
C LYS A 20 0.85 -9.30 -13.70
N ASN A 21 1.05 -8.07 -13.21
CA ASN A 21 2.37 -7.47 -13.12
C ASN A 21 3.08 -7.90 -11.83
N LYS A 22 4.10 -8.75 -11.98
CA LYS A 22 4.89 -9.29 -10.85
C LYS A 22 5.54 -8.19 -9.99
N LEU A 23 5.86 -7.03 -10.55
CA LEU A 23 6.45 -5.93 -9.79
C LEU A 23 5.41 -5.24 -8.89
N HIS A 24 4.18 -5.12 -9.37
CA HIS A 24 3.06 -4.56 -8.58
C HIS A 24 2.75 -5.49 -7.42
N GLU A 25 2.58 -6.79 -7.70
CA GLU A 25 2.37 -7.82 -6.68
C GLU A 25 3.51 -7.86 -5.65
N LYS A 26 4.77 -7.81 -6.09
CA LYS A 26 5.92 -7.78 -5.18
C LYS A 26 5.88 -6.57 -4.24
N LYS A 27 5.47 -5.40 -4.72
CA LYS A 27 5.35 -4.19 -3.88
C LYS A 27 4.22 -4.33 -2.86
N LEU A 28 3.07 -4.87 -3.27
CA LEU A 28 1.94 -5.10 -2.36
C LEU A 28 2.27 -6.11 -1.27
N LEU A 29 2.88 -7.24 -1.63
CA LEU A 29 3.36 -8.22 -0.65
C LEU A 29 4.42 -7.61 0.27
N LYS A 30 5.31 -6.76 -0.27
CA LYS A 30 6.31 -6.07 0.54
C LYS A 30 5.69 -5.12 1.56
N LEU A 31 4.60 -4.43 1.19
CA LEU A 31 3.87 -3.57 2.11
C LEU A 31 3.37 -4.36 3.33
N TRP A 32 2.80 -5.55 3.11
CA TRP A 32 2.37 -6.43 4.19
C TRP A 32 3.52 -6.78 5.13
N GLU A 33 4.64 -7.29 4.60
CA GLU A 33 5.81 -7.66 5.41
C GLU A 33 6.34 -6.50 6.28
N LEU A 34 6.28 -5.27 5.76
CA LEU A 34 6.77 -4.10 6.47
C LEU A 34 5.83 -3.65 7.61
N LEU A 35 4.52 -3.78 7.40
CA LEU A 35 3.50 -3.34 8.36
C LEU A 35 3.16 -4.42 9.40
N MET A 36 3.19 -5.69 9.00
CA MET A 36 2.82 -6.87 9.80
C MET A 36 4.01 -7.85 9.92
N PRO A 37 5.15 -7.45 10.51
CA PRO A 37 6.36 -8.28 10.55
C PRO A 37 6.18 -9.59 11.35
N ASP A 38 5.22 -9.60 12.28
CA ASP A 38 4.95 -10.74 13.17
C ASP A 38 3.84 -11.66 12.64
N GLU A 39 3.26 -11.36 11.46
CA GLU A 39 2.19 -12.15 10.86
C GLU A 39 2.44 -12.46 9.39
N VAL A 40 2.51 -13.75 9.05
CA VAL A 40 2.67 -14.19 7.66
C VAL A 40 1.35 -14.06 6.89
N LEU A 41 1.39 -13.41 5.73
CA LEU A 41 0.28 -13.39 4.78
C LEU A 41 0.08 -14.80 4.20
N GLN A 42 -1.06 -15.42 4.49
CA GLN A 42 -1.35 -16.80 4.07
C GLN A 42 -1.70 -16.89 2.59
N ASN A 43 -2.44 -15.90 2.08
CA ASN A 43 -2.90 -15.88 0.70
C ASN A 43 -2.93 -14.45 0.18
N ARG A 44 -2.67 -14.28 -1.12
CA ARG A 44 -2.81 -12.98 -1.79
C ARG A 44 -4.25 -12.46 -1.73
N TYR A 45 -5.24 -13.35 -1.74
CA TYR A 45 -6.65 -13.01 -1.55
C TYR A 45 -7.11 -13.51 -0.19
N GLY A 46 -7.51 -12.62 0.71
CA GLY A 46 -7.88 -13.00 2.07
C GLY A 46 -8.22 -11.81 2.96
N GLU A 47 -8.90 -12.10 4.07
CA GLU A 47 -9.40 -11.07 5.01
C GLU A 47 -8.27 -10.38 5.78
N GLN A 48 -7.05 -10.94 5.77
CA GLN A 48 -5.86 -10.35 6.39
C GLN A 48 -5.63 -8.91 5.94
N TRP A 49 -5.91 -8.57 4.68
CA TRP A 49 -5.72 -7.22 4.16
C TRP A 49 -6.55 -6.15 4.88
N THR A 50 -7.70 -6.53 5.45
CA THR A 50 -8.52 -5.59 6.25
C THR A 50 -7.81 -5.14 7.52
N LYS A 51 -6.86 -5.94 8.03
CA LYS A 51 -6.02 -5.54 9.16
C LYS A 51 -5.20 -4.31 8.83
N ILE A 52 -4.76 -4.08 7.60
CA ILE A 52 -4.01 -2.87 7.25
C ILE A 52 -4.85 -1.81 6.53
N GLY A 53 -6.18 -1.92 6.64
CA GLY A 53 -7.13 -0.91 6.18
C GLY A 53 -7.62 -1.07 4.73
N PHE A 54 -7.25 -2.13 4.01
CA PHE A 54 -7.81 -2.40 2.68
C PHE A 54 -9.26 -2.89 2.74
N GLN A 55 -10.03 -2.59 1.69
CA GLN A 55 -11.42 -2.99 1.59
C GLN A 55 -11.54 -4.46 1.13
N GLY A 56 -11.93 -5.34 2.05
CA GLY A 56 -12.24 -6.74 1.72
C GLY A 56 -11.01 -7.61 1.47
N LYS A 57 -11.16 -8.60 0.58
CA LYS A 57 -10.17 -9.68 0.39
C LYS A 57 -9.11 -9.38 -0.67
N ASP A 58 -9.33 -8.37 -1.52
CA ASP A 58 -8.41 -7.99 -2.60
C ASP A 58 -8.06 -6.48 -2.58
N PRO A 59 -6.87 -6.12 -2.08
CA PRO A 59 -6.32 -4.77 -2.13
C PRO A 59 -6.28 -4.12 -3.51
N SER A 60 -6.33 -4.90 -4.60
CA SER A 60 -6.26 -4.34 -5.96
C SER A 60 -7.38 -3.32 -6.22
N THR A 61 -8.52 -3.48 -5.53
CA THR A 61 -9.71 -2.65 -5.71
C THR A 61 -9.61 -1.27 -5.03
N ASP A 62 -8.67 -1.10 -4.10
CA ASP A 62 -8.46 0.15 -3.34
C ASP A 62 -7.58 1.16 -4.08
N PHE A 63 -6.77 0.73 -5.05
CA PHE A 63 -5.86 1.59 -5.82
C PHE A 63 -6.56 2.35 -6.96
N ARG A 64 -7.58 3.15 -6.62
CA ARG A 64 -8.43 3.86 -7.61
C ARG A 64 -7.82 5.18 -8.09
N GLY A 65 -7.76 6.18 -7.22
CA GLY A 65 -7.41 7.56 -7.61
C GLY A 65 -5.92 7.84 -7.72
N MET A 66 -5.11 7.18 -6.88
CA MET A 66 -3.65 7.39 -6.80
C MET A 66 -2.84 6.20 -7.35
N GLY A 67 -3.51 5.17 -7.86
CA GLY A 67 -2.90 4.04 -8.56
C GLY A 67 -1.63 3.49 -7.88
N MET A 68 -0.59 3.29 -8.68
CA MET A 68 0.71 2.80 -8.21
C MET A 68 1.48 3.80 -7.34
N LEU A 69 1.21 5.11 -7.46
CA LEU A 69 1.86 6.11 -6.61
C LEU A 69 1.50 5.88 -5.14
N ALA A 70 0.22 5.62 -4.82
CA ALA A 70 -0.18 5.32 -3.45
C ALA A 70 0.55 4.09 -2.89
N LEU A 71 0.69 3.02 -3.68
CA LEU A 71 1.43 1.83 -3.23
C LEU A 71 2.92 2.13 -3.05
N ASP A 72 3.52 2.92 -3.94
CA ASP A 72 4.92 3.33 -3.83
C ASP A 72 5.16 4.16 -2.56
N ASP A 73 4.29 5.12 -2.27
CA ASP A 73 4.37 5.99 -1.09
C ASP A 73 4.17 5.20 0.20
N LEU A 74 3.20 4.28 0.25
CA LEU A 74 2.96 3.42 1.42
C LEU A 74 4.16 2.52 1.69
N VAL A 75 4.73 1.89 0.65
CA VAL A 75 5.94 1.05 0.81
C VAL A 75 7.12 1.90 1.24
N TYR A 76 7.29 3.10 0.67
CA TYR A 76 8.35 4.02 1.06
C TYR A 76 8.21 4.42 2.53
N TYR A 77 7.01 4.82 2.96
CA TYR A 77 6.74 5.23 4.33
C TYR A 77 6.99 4.09 5.32
N ALA A 78 6.47 2.89 5.05
CA ALA A 78 6.65 1.72 5.90
C ALA A 78 8.12 1.28 5.98
N LYS A 79 8.89 1.41 4.89
CA LYS A 79 10.31 1.04 4.84
C LYS A 79 11.21 2.04 5.56
N ASN A 80 10.99 3.33 5.35
CA ASN A 80 11.91 4.38 5.84
C ASN A 80 11.52 4.92 7.21
N HIS A 81 10.25 4.82 7.59
CA HIS A 81 9.72 5.29 8.88
C HIS A 81 8.92 4.19 9.61
N PRO A 82 9.50 2.99 9.82
CA PRO A 82 8.76 1.80 10.27
C PRO A 82 8.06 1.99 11.62
N LYS A 83 8.67 2.71 12.57
CA LYS A 83 8.05 3.01 13.87
C LYS A 83 6.80 3.88 13.71
N SER A 84 6.89 4.91 12.86
CA SER A 84 5.78 5.83 12.59
C SER A 84 4.66 5.12 11.83
N ALA A 85 4.99 4.34 10.80
CA ALA A 85 4.01 3.59 10.01
C ALA A 85 3.23 2.57 10.86
N ARG A 86 3.93 1.80 11.72
CA ARG A 86 3.26 0.87 12.64
C ARG A 86 2.47 1.59 13.72
N HIS A 87 2.93 2.74 14.19
CA HIS A 87 2.15 3.55 15.12
C HIS A 87 0.85 4.06 14.47
N ALA A 88 0.91 4.57 13.24
CA ALA A 88 -0.26 4.99 12.47
C ALA A 88 -1.25 3.83 12.28
N LEU A 89 -0.74 2.63 11.93
CA LEU A 89 -1.56 1.41 11.84
C LEU A 89 -2.21 1.08 13.18
N SER A 90 -1.46 1.11 14.28
CA SER A 90 -1.98 0.83 15.62
C SER A 90 -3.06 1.84 16.03
N CYS A 91 -2.86 3.13 15.77
CA CYS A 91 -3.86 4.17 16.00
C CYS A 91 -5.13 3.95 15.18
N SER A 92 -5.03 3.41 13.96
CA SER A 92 -6.18 3.16 13.09
C SER A 92 -7.17 2.13 13.65
N TYR A 93 -6.73 1.27 14.57
CA TYR A 93 -7.59 0.30 15.24
C TYR A 93 -8.35 0.85 16.43
N HIS A 94 -7.96 2.02 16.94
CA HIS A 94 -8.61 2.60 18.10
C HIS A 94 -9.78 3.46 17.63
N PRO A 95 -11.00 3.26 18.16
CA PRO A 95 -12.09 4.18 17.89
C PRO A 95 -11.67 5.57 18.36
N ILE A 96 -11.78 6.55 17.47
CA ILE A 96 -11.69 7.96 17.85
C ILE A 96 -12.78 8.17 18.90
N SER A 97 -12.37 8.42 20.15
CA SER A 97 -13.28 8.76 21.25
C SER A 97 -13.91 10.14 21.01
#